data_AF-A0A4S8QL36-F1
#
_entry.id   AF-A0A4S8QL36-F1
#
_cell.length_a   1.000
_cell.length_b   1.000
_cell.length_c   1.000
_cell.angle_alpha   90.00
_cell.angle_beta   90.00
_cell.angle_gamma   90.00
#
_symmetry.space_group_name_H-M   'P 1'
#
loop_
_entity.id
_entity.type
_entity.pdbx_description
1 polymer ?
#
loop_
_entity_poly.entity_id
_entity_poly.type
_entity_poly.pdbx_seq_one_letter_code
_entity_poly.pdbx_strand_id
1 'polypeptide(L)'
;MASSVTKIEPLLASSMRGGVLRNQTTLQDLIAAYPSLKEKSLSSPSSLTQLERRVFLDLPDPETESANIGAATSLSRAELIEKAVTNRGNLTESEVLVLKDRFWTSPTQEENSIITDGFMDSSEEAGDEIFDAKAPAYLENEEEAFNIGIHEFWGREKAMRNYQLNGSLTIRAGIDKAALQGVKTAIGVCLFL
;
A
#
# COMPACT_ATOMS: atom_id res chain seq x y z
N MET A 1 31.12 -0.05 -18.14
CA MET A 1 29.97 -0.81 -17.62
C MET A 1 29.52 -0.11 -16.34
N ALA A 2 28.49 0.72 -16.40
CA ALA A 2 27.91 1.30 -15.19
C ALA A 2 27.27 0.16 -14.40
N SER A 3 27.72 -0.03 -13.17
CA SER A 3 27.35 -1.16 -12.30
C SER A 3 25.83 -1.23 -12.13
N SER A 4 25.25 -2.43 -12.17
CA SER A 4 23.83 -2.67 -11.83
C SER A 4 23.44 -2.04 -10.49
N VAL A 5 24.41 -1.89 -9.58
CA VAL A 5 24.26 -1.23 -8.28
C VAL A 5 23.68 0.19 -8.40
N THR A 6 24.18 1.05 -9.29
CA THR A 6 23.68 2.44 -9.44
C THR A 6 22.23 2.54 -9.92
N LYS A 7 21.66 1.48 -10.51
CA LYS A 7 20.27 1.48 -10.98
C LYS A 7 19.27 1.08 -9.89
N ILE A 8 19.72 0.37 -8.86
CA ILE A 8 18.82 -0.14 -7.82
C ILE A 8 18.79 0.75 -6.58
N GLU A 9 19.74 1.68 -6.39
CA GLU A 9 19.81 2.52 -5.18
C GLU A 9 18.53 3.34 -4.93
N PRO A 10 17.96 4.06 -5.93
CA PRO A 10 16.72 4.80 -5.73
C PRO A 10 15.57 3.88 -5.33
N LEU A 11 15.53 2.70 -5.96
CA LEU A 11 14.50 1.71 -5.71
C LEU A 11 14.66 1.02 -4.35
N LEU A 12 15.88 0.77 -3.88
CA LEU A 12 16.16 0.25 -2.54
C LEU A 12 15.79 1.28 -1.47
N ALA A 13 16.12 2.55 -1.68
CA ALA A 13 15.73 3.64 -0.78
C ALA A 13 14.20 3.75 -0.65
N SER A 14 13.48 3.59 -1.76
CA SER A 14 12.01 3.69 -1.79
C SER A 14 11.29 2.41 -1.37
N SER A 15 11.83 1.24 -1.68
CA SER A 15 11.25 -0.08 -1.38
C SER A 15 11.60 -0.58 0.03
N MET A 16 12.47 0.14 0.75
CA MET A 16 12.88 -0.13 2.13
C MET A 16 12.72 1.11 3.02
N ARG A 17 11.49 1.63 3.00
CA ARG A 17 11.02 2.82 3.72
C ARG A 17 11.36 2.76 5.21
N GLY A 18 10.97 1.69 5.88
CA GLY A 18 11.17 1.47 7.31
C GLY A 18 12.65 1.45 7.71
N GLY A 19 13.48 0.82 6.88
CA GLY A 19 14.92 0.84 7.02
C GLY A 19 15.50 2.26 6.92
N VAL A 20 15.33 2.89 5.76
CA VAL A 20 16.08 4.10 5.39
C VAL A 20 15.41 5.40 5.85
N LEU A 21 14.10 5.54 5.63
CA LEU A 21 13.37 6.78 5.91
C LEU A 21 13.05 6.96 7.41
N ARG A 22 13.04 5.87 8.17
CA ARG A 22 12.77 5.87 9.62
C ARG A 22 14.02 5.64 10.47
N ASN A 23 15.20 5.78 9.87
CA ASN A 23 16.52 5.69 10.52
C ASN A 23 16.78 4.37 11.25
N GLN A 24 16.21 3.25 10.78
CA GLN A 24 16.53 1.92 11.32
C GLN A 24 17.80 1.34 10.71
N THR A 25 18.15 1.75 9.50
CA THR A 25 19.41 1.43 8.81
C THR A 25 19.83 2.61 7.92
N THR A 26 21.10 2.64 7.52
CA THR A 26 21.53 3.61 6.50
C THR A 26 21.35 3.03 5.10
N LEU A 27 21.12 3.90 4.11
CA LEU A 27 21.05 3.48 2.71
C LEU A 27 22.34 2.76 2.26
N GLN A 28 23.50 3.19 2.77
CA GLN A 28 24.79 2.59 2.42
C GLN A 28 24.95 1.19 3.00
N ASP A 29 24.55 0.98 4.26
CA ASP A 29 24.55 -0.35 4.87
C ASP A 29 23.61 -1.29 4.13
N LEU A 30 22.45 -0.77 3.69
CA LEU A 30 21.50 -1.53 2.92
C LEU A 30 22.02 -1.93 1.54
N ILE A 31 22.62 -0.99 0.80
CA ILE A 31 23.24 -1.27 -0.51
C ILE A 31 24.34 -2.31 -0.36
N ALA A 32 25.15 -2.23 0.71
CA ALA A 32 26.21 -3.19 0.98
C ALA A 32 25.66 -4.59 1.33
N ALA A 33 24.55 -4.66 2.08
CA ALA A 33 23.94 -5.93 2.50
C ALA A 33 23.09 -6.58 1.40
N TYR A 34 22.49 -5.79 0.50
CA TYR A 34 21.49 -6.25 -0.46
C TYR A 34 21.94 -7.45 -1.32
N PRO A 35 23.15 -7.48 -1.93
CA PRO A 35 23.58 -8.63 -2.73
C PRO A 35 23.55 -9.95 -1.94
N SER A 36 24.00 -9.92 -0.69
CA SER A 36 24.01 -11.11 0.18
C SER A 36 22.59 -11.51 0.60
N LEU A 37 21.73 -10.54 0.93
CA LEU A 37 20.33 -10.78 1.28
C LEU A 37 19.56 -11.39 0.10
N LYS A 38 19.75 -10.83 -1.10
CA LYS A 38 19.19 -11.34 -2.36
C LYS A 38 19.63 -12.79 -2.61
N GLU A 39 20.94 -13.07 -2.54
CA GLU A 39 21.47 -14.41 -2.77
C GLU A 39 20.90 -15.44 -1.77
N LYS A 40 20.88 -15.09 -0.48
CA LYS A 40 20.29 -15.92 0.57
C LYS A 40 18.81 -16.18 0.31
N SER A 41 18.03 -15.14 0.00
CA SER A 41 16.60 -15.27 -0.28
C SER A 41 16.33 -16.23 -1.44
N LEU A 42 17.04 -16.06 -2.56
CA LEU A 42 16.82 -16.85 -3.78
C LEU A 42 17.34 -18.29 -3.65
N SER A 43 18.45 -18.51 -2.94
CA SER A 43 19.12 -19.82 -2.91
C SER A 43 18.75 -20.67 -1.69
N SER A 44 18.51 -20.04 -0.54
CA SER A 44 18.22 -20.71 0.72
C SER A 44 17.45 -19.77 1.67
N PRO A 45 16.17 -19.47 1.39
CA PRO A 45 15.42 -18.47 2.14
C PRO A 45 15.32 -18.78 3.65
N SER A 46 15.35 -20.07 4.02
CA SER A 46 15.40 -20.52 5.43
C SER A 46 16.69 -20.14 6.17
N SER A 47 17.74 -19.71 5.46
CA SER A 47 18.99 -19.23 6.05
C SER A 47 18.94 -17.76 6.49
N LEU A 48 17.91 -17.01 6.07
CA LEU A 48 17.71 -15.63 6.51
C LEU A 48 17.36 -15.63 8.00
N THR A 49 18.13 -14.87 8.77
CA THR A 49 17.76 -14.58 10.16
C THR A 49 16.49 -13.73 10.21
N GLN A 50 15.82 -13.68 11.37
CA GLN A 50 14.62 -12.86 11.52
C GLN A 50 14.91 -11.37 11.27
N LEU A 51 16.07 -10.88 11.70
CA LEU A 51 16.49 -9.50 11.48
C LEU A 51 16.73 -9.23 9.99
N GLU A 52 17.49 -10.11 9.32
CA GLU A 52 17.75 -9.99 7.88
C GLU A 52 16.45 -10.00 7.07
N ARG A 53 15.52 -10.91 7.39
CA ARG A 53 14.21 -10.96 6.73
C ARG A 53 13.43 -9.67 6.93
N ARG A 54 13.39 -9.12 8.15
CA ARG A 54 12.68 -7.87 8.45
C ARG A 54 13.27 -6.70 7.66
N VAL A 55 14.59 -6.55 7.66
CA VAL A 55 15.27 -5.51 6.86
C VAL A 55 14.96 -5.69 5.38
N PHE A 56 15.09 -6.92 4.87
CA PHE A 56 14.94 -7.22 3.46
C PHE A 56 13.49 -7.01 2.95
N LEU A 57 12.48 -7.38 3.75
CA LEU A 57 11.07 -7.20 3.43
C LEU A 57 10.52 -5.81 3.79
N ASP A 58 11.34 -4.98 4.43
CA ASP A 58 10.96 -3.68 4.99
C ASP A 58 9.82 -3.77 6.02
N LEU A 59 9.99 -4.64 7.01
CA LEU A 59 9.06 -4.83 8.12
C LEU A 59 9.54 -4.09 9.37
N PRO A 60 8.62 -3.59 10.21
CA PRO A 60 8.98 -2.98 11.49
C PRO A 60 9.70 -3.94 12.43
N ASP A 61 10.38 -3.38 13.44
CA ASP A 61 10.83 -4.18 14.58
C ASP A 61 9.61 -4.77 15.34
N PRO A 62 9.78 -5.86 16.11
CA PRO A 62 8.67 -6.55 16.75
C PRO A 62 7.81 -5.67 17.68
N GLU A 63 8.41 -4.69 18.36
CA GLU A 63 7.68 -3.81 19.28
C GLU A 63 6.80 -2.84 18.49
N THR A 64 7.38 -2.19 17.48
CA THR A 64 6.65 -1.30 16.57
C THR A 64 5.54 -2.04 15.81
N GLU A 65 5.83 -3.25 15.31
CA GLU A 65 4.85 -4.11 14.63
C GLU A 65 3.66 -4.40 15.54
N SER A 66 3.92 -4.87 16.77
CA SER A 66 2.87 -5.22 17.72
C SER A 66 2.06 -4.00 18.15
N ALA A 67 2.70 -2.85 18.33
CA ALA A 67 2.02 -1.62 18.71
C ALA A 67 1.08 -1.13 17.59
N ASN A 68 1.54 -1.17 16.33
CA ASN A 68 0.74 -0.74 15.18
C ASN A 68 -0.43 -1.70 14.90
N ILE A 69 -0.22 -3.01 15.01
CA ILE A 69 -1.30 -3.99 14.90
C ILE A 69 -2.30 -3.79 16.04
N GLY A 70 -1.83 -3.64 17.28
CA GLY A 70 -2.69 -3.44 18.46
C GLY A 70 -3.51 -2.15 18.42
N ALA A 71 -3.01 -1.11 17.74
CA ALA A 71 -3.76 0.12 17.49
C ALA A 71 -4.89 -0.06 16.45
N ALA A 72 -4.72 -1.00 15.52
CA ALA A 72 -5.69 -1.27 14.45
C ALA A 72 -6.71 -2.35 14.82
N THR A 73 -6.31 -3.38 15.57
CA THR A 73 -7.11 -4.56 15.86
C THR A 73 -6.63 -5.27 17.13
N SER A 74 -7.50 -6.07 17.74
CA SER A 74 -7.15 -6.96 18.86
C SER A 74 -6.58 -8.30 18.40
N LEU A 75 -6.50 -8.54 17.08
CA LEU A 75 -5.95 -9.76 16.51
C LEU A 75 -4.42 -9.79 16.62
N SER A 76 -3.87 -10.99 16.79
CA SER A 76 -2.44 -11.22 16.58
C SER A 76 -2.07 -11.06 15.11
N ARG A 77 -0.77 -10.92 14.83
CA ARG A 77 -0.24 -10.88 13.45
C ARG A 77 -0.70 -12.07 12.61
N ALA A 78 -0.65 -13.29 13.17
CA ALA A 78 -1.02 -14.50 12.45
C ALA A 78 -2.52 -14.52 12.12
N GLU A 79 -3.36 -14.17 13.10
CA GLU A 79 -4.82 -14.10 12.91
C GLU A 79 -5.21 -13.00 11.90
N LEU A 80 -4.52 -11.87 11.89
CA LEU A 80 -4.75 -10.80 10.92
C LEU A 80 -4.39 -11.25 9.49
N ILE A 81 -3.26 -11.92 9.31
CA ILE A 81 -2.85 -12.48 8.01
C ILE A 81 -3.85 -13.53 7.53
N GLU A 82 -4.24 -14.46 8.42
CA GLU A 82 -5.23 -15.50 8.11
C GLU A 82 -6.58 -14.89 7.72
N LYS A 83 -7.06 -13.90 8.49
CA LYS A 83 -8.29 -13.16 8.19
C LYS A 83 -8.21 -12.46 6.85
N ALA A 84 -7.07 -11.87 6.50
CA ALA A 84 -6.89 -11.19 5.22
C ALA A 84 -7.08 -12.15 4.05
N VAL A 85 -6.47 -13.33 4.11
CA VAL A 85 -6.55 -14.33 3.03
C VAL A 85 -7.91 -15.03 2.99
N THR A 86 -8.47 -15.41 4.14
CA THR A 86 -9.70 -16.23 4.20
C THR A 86 -10.98 -15.40 4.16
N ASN A 87 -10.96 -14.15 4.63
CA ASN A 87 -12.15 -13.33 4.82
C ASN A 87 -11.90 -11.83 4.54
N ARG A 88 -11.29 -11.53 3.39
CA ARG A 88 -10.91 -10.17 2.99
C ARG A 88 -12.04 -9.12 3.08
N GLY A 89 -13.28 -9.51 2.80
CA GLY A 89 -14.44 -8.61 2.84
C GLY A 89 -14.79 -8.09 4.24
N ASN A 90 -14.33 -8.78 5.29
CA ASN A 90 -14.55 -8.40 6.69
C ASN A 90 -13.37 -7.65 7.32
N LEU A 91 -12.37 -7.25 6.51
CA LEU A 91 -11.31 -6.37 6.98
C LEU A 91 -11.87 -4.97 7.25
N THR A 92 -11.65 -4.47 8.46
CA THR A 92 -11.94 -3.08 8.83
C THR A 92 -11.00 -2.12 8.10
N GLU A 93 -11.32 -0.82 8.08
CA GLU A 93 -10.46 0.19 7.45
C GLU A 93 -9.07 0.23 8.06
N SER A 94 -8.98 0.17 9.40
CA SER A 94 -7.69 0.14 10.12
C SER A 94 -6.87 -1.11 9.79
N GLU A 95 -7.52 -2.27 9.69
CA GLU A 95 -6.85 -3.52 9.31
C GLU A 95 -6.35 -3.49 7.86
N VAL A 96 -7.12 -2.88 6.95
CA VAL A 96 -6.68 -2.68 5.55
C VAL A 96 -5.46 -1.77 5.50
N LEU A 97 -5.45 -0.66 6.25
CA LEU A 97 -4.33 0.28 6.28
C LEU A 97 -3.05 -0.38 6.82
N VAL A 98 -3.13 -1.09 7.94
CA VAL A 98 -1.96 -1.73 8.54
C VAL A 98 -1.40 -2.86 7.65
N LEU A 99 -2.25 -3.58 6.90
CA LEU A 99 -1.80 -4.57 5.92
C LEU A 99 -1.18 -3.93 4.67
N LYS A 100 -1.84 -2.90 4.11
CA LYS A 100 -1.34 -2.15 2.96
C LYS A 100 0.06 -1.60 3.22
N ASP A 101 0.28 -1.04 4.40
CA ASP A 101 1.53 -0.40 4.78
C ASP A 101 2.50 -1.37 5.47
N ARG A 102 2.28 -2.69 5.38
CA ARG A 102 3.18 -3.76 5.90
C ARG A 102 3.52 -3.60 7.38
N PHE A 103 2.48 -3.36 8.19
CA PHE A 103 2.54 -3.08 9.63
C PHE A 103 3.18 -1.76 10.04
N TRP A 104 3.61 -0.93 9.08
CA TRP A 104 3.98 0.44 9.38
C TRP A 104 2.76 1.34 9.56
N THR A 105 2.94 2.43 10.29
CA THR A 105 2.03 3.58 10.20
C THR A 105 2.09 4.19 8.80
N SER A 106 1.00 4.82 8.36
CA SER A 106 0.93 5.41 7.03
C SER A 106 2.02 6.47 6.79
N PRO A 107 2.53 6.58 5.55
CA PRO A 107 3.58 7.52 5.22
C PRO A 107 3.14 8.97 5.36
N THR A 108 4.08 9.79 5.85
CA THR A 108 4.03 11.23 5.72
C THR A 108 4.04 11.63 4.24
N GLN A 109 3.63 12.86 3.95
CA GLN A 109 3.62 13.36 2.57
C GLN A 109 5.04 13.32 1.96
N GLU A 110 6.04 13.68 2.76
CA GLU A 110 7.45 13.69 2.38
C GLU A 110 7.97 12.27 2.09
N GLU A 111 7.67 11.29 2.97
CA GLU A 111 7.99 9.89 2.74
C GLU A 111 7.33 9.39 1.44
N ASN A 112 6.07 9.75 1.21
CA ASN A 112 5.32 9.31 0.03
C ASN A 112 5.88 9.87 -1.28
N SER A 113 6.35 11.12 -1.28
CA SER A 113 7.07 11.71 -2.41
C SER A 113 8.34 10.94 -2.73
N ILE A 114 9.18 10.66 -1.74
CA ILE A 114 10.44 9.91 -1.95
C ILE A 114 10.17 8.50 -2.47
N ILE A 115 9.18 7.81 -1.89
CA ILE A 115 8.78 6.46 -2.35
C ILE A 115 8.37 6.53 -3.82
N THR A 116 7.48 7.46 -4.17
CA THR A 116 6.97 7.62 -5.53
C THR A 116 8.09 7.95 -6.52
N ASP A 117 8.96 8.89 -6.19
CA ASP A 117 10.05 9.33 -7.06
C ASP A 117 11.02 8.18 -7.34
N GLY A 118 11.42 7.42 -6.31
CA GLY A 118 12.33 6.29 -6.52
C GLY A 118 11.72 5.11 -7.30
N PHE A 119 10.39 4.94 -7.29
CA PHE A 119 9.72 4.00 -8.20
C PHE A 119 9.67 4.55 -9.65
N MET A 120 9.38 5.83 -9.83
CA MET A 120 9.33 6.47 -11.15
C MET A 120 10.70 6.54 -11.84
N ASP A 121 11.76 6.71 -11.06
CA ASP A 121 13.14 6.78 -11.55
C ASP A 121 13.78 5.39 -11.75
N SER A 122 13.10 4.32 -11.32
CA SER A 122 13.56 2.94 -11.49
C SER A 122 13.13 2.34 -12.82
N SER A 123 13.91 1.40 -13.35
CA SER A 123 13.48 0.61 -14.51
C SER A 123 12.58 -0.55 -14.07
N GLU A 124 11.67 -0.97 -14.95
CA GLU A 124 10.79 -2.12 -14.71
C GLU A 124 11.60 -3.37 -14.33
N GLU A 125 12.74 -3.60 -15.00
CA GLU A 125 13.61 -4.74 -14.70
C GLU A 125 14.23 -4.68 -13.31
N ALA A 126 14.55 -3.48 -12.80
CA ALA A 126 15.04 -3.32 -11.43
C ALA A 126 13.92 -3.56 -10.41
N GLY A 127 12.69 -3.17 -10.75
CA GLY A 127 11.47 -3.51 -10.01
C GLY A 127 11.31 -5.02 -9.85
N ASP A 128 11.21 -5.71 -10.98
CA ASP A 128 11.02 -7.16 -11.04
C ASP A 128 12.12 -7.90 -10.28
N GLU A 129 13.39 -7.48 -10.45
CA GLU A 129 14.52 -8.07 -9.73
C GLU A 129 14.34 -8.02 -8.21
N ILE A 130 13.88 -6.89 -7.67
CA ILE A 130 13.67 -6.73 -6.23
C ILE A 130 12.46 -7.54 -5.76
N PHE A 131 11.36 -7.54 -6.53
CA PHE A 131 10.17 -8.31 -6.17
C PHE A 131 10.44 -9.82 -6.18
N ASP A 132 11.07 -10.33 -7.24
CA ASP A 132 11.47 -11.73 -7.36
C ASP A 132 12.45 -12.13 -6.26
N ALA A 133 13.37 -11.23 -5.88
CA ALA A 133 14.28 -11.48 -4.77
C ALA A 133 13.56 -11.55 -3.42
N LYS A 134 12.50 -10.76 -3.21
CA LYS A 134 11.75 -10.72 -1.94
C LYS A 134 10.72 -11.85 -1.81
N ALA A 135 10.13 -12.32 -2.90
CA ALA A 135 9.06 -13.32 -2.88
C ALA A 135 9.39 -14.56 -2.00
N PRO A 136 10.59 -15.19 -2.10
CA PRO A 136 10.92 -16.37 -1.29
C PRO A 136 11.14 -16.07 0.20
N ALA A 137 11.34 -14.80 0.57
CA ALA A 137 11.59 -14.40 1.95
C ALA A 137 10.29 -14.25 2.78
N TYR A 138 9.12 -14.16 2.12
CA TYR A 138 7.85 -14.06 2.84
C TYR A 138 7.50 -15.36 3.57
N LEU A 139 6.83 -15.19 4.70
CA LEU A 139 6.20 -16.31 5.39
C LEU A 139 4.89 -16.70 4.68
N GLU A 140 4.36 -17.87 5.03
CA GLU A 140 3.08 -18.36 4.53
C GLU A 140 1.99 -17.29 4.63
N ASN A 141 1.28 -17.04 3.52
CA ASN A 141 0.19 -16.07 3.37
C ASN A 141 0.56 -14.59 3.62
N GLU A 142 1.81 -14.27 3.97
CA GLU A 142 2.23 -12.91 4.32
C GLU A 142 2.18 -11.98 3.10
N GLU A 143 2.78 -12.40 1.98
CA GLU A 143 2.77 -11.63 0.73
C GLU A 143 1.35 -11.40 0.21
N GLU A 144 0.54 -12.47 0.22
CA GLU A 144 -0.84 -12.41 -0.23
C GLU A 144 -1.68 -11.47 0.65
N ALA A 145 -1.51 -11.51 1.97
CA ALA A 145 -2.20 -10.61 2.90
C ALA A 145 -1.85 -9.14 2.63
N PHE A 146 -0.59 -8.82 2.33
CA PHE A 146 -0.19 -7.46 1.95
C PHE A 146 -0.81 -7.03 0.63
N ASN A 147 -0.81 -7.90 -0.38
CA ASN A 147 -1.44 -7.63 -1.67
C ASN A 147 -2.96 -7.41 -1.52
N ILE A 148 -3.63 -8.19 -0.67
CA ILE A 148 -5.04 -8.00 -0.33
C ILE A 148 -5.26 -6.64 0.34
N GLY A 149 -4.41 -6.25 1.30
CA GLY A 149 -4.47 -4.92 1.92
C GLY A 149 -4.38 -3.79 0.89
N ILE A 150 -3.44 -3.88 -0.04
CA ILE A 150 -3.28 -2.91 -1.15
C ILE A 150 -4.54 -2.87 -2.02
N HIS A 151 -5.03 -4.03 -2.46
CA HIS A 151 -6.20 -4.11 -3.34
C HIS A 151 -7.48 -3.62 -2.68
N GLU A 152 -7.72 -3.98 -1.43
CA GLU A 152 -8.89 -3.53 -0.66
C GLU A 152 -8.85 -2.01 -0.46
N PHE A 153 -7.68 -1.44 -0.13
CA PHE A 153 -7.53 0.00 0.02
C PHE A 153 -7.91 0.75 -1.26
N TRP A 154 -7.28 0.41 -2.38
CA TRP A 154 -7.54 1.07 -3.67
C TRP A 154 -8.94 0.79 -4.21
N GLY A 155 -9.48 -0.41 -3.95
CA GLY A 155 -10.85 -0.78 -4.29
C GLY A 155 -11.87 0.10 -3.57
N ARG A 156 -11.71 0.29 -2.26
CA ARG A 156 -12.58 1.14 -1.43
C ARG A 156 -12.47 2.62 -1.82
N GLU A 157 -11.26 3.12 -2.03
CA GLU A 157 -11.01 4.46 -2.53
C GLU A 157 -11.70 4.73 -3.88
N LYS A 158 -11.56 3.80 -4.83
CA LYS A 158 -12.21 3.89 -6.13
C LYS A 158 -13.73 3.88 -6.00
N ALA A 159 -14.29 3.03 -5.13
CA ALA A 159 -15.71 2.99 -4.86
C ALA A 159 -16.23 4.31 -4.26
N MET A 160 -15.50 4.91 -3.31
CA MET A 160 -15.83 6.19 -2.71
C MET A 160 -15.82 7.33 -3.76
N ARG A 161 -14.78 7.40 -4.60
CA ARG A 161 -14.72 8.37 -5.71
C ARG A 161 -15.89 8.20 -6.68
N ASN A 162 -16.20 6.97 -7.06
CA ASN A 162 -17.33 6.69 -7.95
C ASN A 162 -18.67 7.07 -7.31
N TYR A 163 -18.85 6.83 -6.01
CA TYR A 163 -20.05 7.24 -5.28
C TYR A 163 -20.20 8.77 -5.26
N GLN A 164 -19.12 9.50 -4.99
CA GLN A 164 -19.13 10.96 -5.00
C GLN A 164 -19.42 11.54 -6.38
N LEU A 165 -18.82 10.97 -7.44
CA LEU A 165 -19.09 11.35 -8.83
C LEU A 165 -20.54 11.09 -9.22
N ASN A 166 -21.07 9.91 -8.87
CA ASN A 166 -22.46 9.54 -9.17
C ASN A 166 -23.46 10.36 -8.35
N GLY A 167 -23.16 10.66 -7.09
CA GLY A 167 -23.94 11.56 -6.24
C GLY A 167 -24.00 12.98 -6.80
N SER A 168 -22.86 13.52 -7.25
CA SER A 168 -22.78 14.84 -7.91
C SER A 168 -23.59 14.88 -9.21
N LEU A 169 -23.50 13.84 -10.04
CA LEU A 169 -24.31 13.71 -11.27
C LEU A 169 -25.81 13.60 -10.98
N THR A 170 -26.19 12.87 -9.93
CA THR A 170 -27.60 12.69 -9.53
C THR A 170 -28.19 13.99 -8.97
N ILE A 171 -27.41 14.76 -8.19
CA ILE A 171 -27.81 16.08 -7.71
C ILE A 171 -27.99 17.04 -8.90
N ARG A 172 -27.05 17.05 -9.86
CA ARG A 172 -27.13 17.91 -11.04
C ARG A 172 -28.33 17.59 -11.92
N ALA A 173 -28.59 16.30 -12.17
CA ALA A 173 -29.78 15.85 -12.89
C ALA A 173 -31.10 16.15 -12.13
N GLY A 174 -31.07 16.09 -10.79
CA GLY A 174 -32.19 16.47 -9.93
C GLY A 174 -32.50 17.97 -9.98
N ILE A 175 -31.48 18.83 -9.99
CA ILE A 175 -31.61 20.28 -10.14
C ILE A 175 -32.16 20.63 -11.53
N ASP A 176 -31.63 20.02 -12.60
CA ASP A 176 -32.10 20.28 -13.97
C ASP A 176 -33.56 19.85 -14.16
N LYS A 177 -33.97 18.75 -13.54
CA LYS A 177 -35.37 18.28 -13.57
C LYS A 177 -36.30 19.16 -12.73
N ALA A 178 -35.86 19.65 -11.58
CA ALA A 178 -36.62 20.59 -10.75
C ALA A 178 -36.76 21.96 -11.44
N ALA A 179 -35.73 22.44 -12.12
CA ALA A 179 -35.79 23.65 -12.94
C ALA A 179 -36.76 23.48 -14.12
N LEU A 180 -36.74 22.33 -14.81
CA LEU A 180 -37.69 22.04 -15.90
C LEU A 180 -39.15 21.95 -15.39
N GLN A 181 -39.37 21.39 -14.20
CA GLN A 181 -40.68 21.30 -13.59
C GLN A 181 -41.19 22.68 -13.11
N GLY A 182 -40.32 23.50 -12.52
CA GLY A 182 -40.64 24.87 -12.13
C GLY A 182 -41.04 25.76 -13.30
N VAL A 183 -40.37 25.62 -14.46
CA VAL A 183 -40.73 26.32 -15.70
C VAL A 183 -42.09 25.85 -16.24
N LYS A 184 -42.39 24.54 -16.20
CA LYS A 184 -43.69 24.00 -16.63
C LYS A 184 -44.85 24.47 -15.73
N THR A 185 -44.62 24.56 -14.42
CA THR A 185 -45.63 25.06 -13.47
C THR A 185 -45.86 26.57 -13.64
N ALA A 186 -44.80 27.35 -13.91
CA ALA A 186 -44.95 28.79 -14.18
C ALA A 186 -45.70 29.07 -15.50
N ILE A 187 -45.46 28.30 -16.56
CA ILE A 187 -46.15 28.45 -17.85
C ILE A 187 -47.61 27.96 -17.76
N GLY A 188 -47.89 26.90 -16.99
CA GLY A 188 -49.25 26.37 -16.80
C GLY A 188 -50.20 27.31 -16.02
N VAL A 189 -49.66 28.15 -15.13
CA VAL A 189 -50.45 29.13 -14.36
C VAL A 189 -50.77 30.39 -15.19
N CYS A 190 -49.97 30.73 -16.20
CA CYS A 190 -50.24 31.88 -17.08
C CYS A 190 -51.27 31.61 -18.19
N LEU A 191 -51.80 30.39 -18.34
CA LEU A 191 -52.84 30.06 -19.34
C LEU A 191 -54.27 29.95 -18.78
N PHE A 192 -54.48 30.21 -17.48
CA PHE A 192 -55.79 30.11 -16.82
C PHE A 192 -56.22 31.37 -16.04
N LEU A 193 -55.57 32.51 -16.26
CA LEU A 193 -56.02 33.85 -15.84
C LEU A 193 -56.25 34.72 -17.08
#